data_AF-A0A5B9WNY3-F1
#
_entry.id   AF-A0A5B9WNY3-F1
#
_cell.length_a   1.000
_cell.length_b   1.000
_cell.length_c   1.000
_cell.angle_alpha   90.00
_cell.angle_beta   90.00
_cell.angle_gamma   90.00
#
_symmetry.space_group_name_H-M   'P 1'
#
loop_
_entity.id
_entity.type
_entity.pdbx_description
1 polymer ?
#
loop_
_entity_poly.entity_id
_entity_poly.type
_entity_poly.pdbx_seq_one_letter_code
_entity_poly.pdbx_strand_id
1 'polypeptide(L)'
;MYHLAKLFIVAAIFTSGCTSMGEKGDKKQPVMNKVENDSLFKQLMILTNSKIPSEKQNDSLAFLILPLNNSCPSCRDKTIDSISRHISSLKSKHYIIISANDGIKNMRATFTKNDRKIPSAPGRVFLDSMDLAYKFDLYASNPSMFYTAGGKVYKSVYALPESIKQDLQEFFSGFRSK
;
A
#
# COMPACT_ATOMS: atom_id res chain seq x y z
N MET A 1 -75.20 19.21 -30.34
CA MET A 1 -74.62 17.85 -30.42
C MET A 1 -73.56 17.74 -29.34
N TYR A 2 -73.74 16.77 -28.44
CA TYR A 2 -72.96 16.59 -27.22
C TYR A 2 -71.73 15.70 -27.48
N HIS A 3 -70.56 16.12 -26.99
CA HIS A 3 -69.44 15.24 -26.64
C HIS A 3 -69.05 15.65 -25.21
N LEU A 4 -69.32 14.90 -24.12
CA LEU A 4 -68.78 13.59 -23.71
C LEU A 4 -67.28 13.50 -24.01
N ALA A 5 -66.35 13.33 -23.07
CA ALA A 5 -66.47 12.85 -21.70
C ALA A 5 -65.12 12.98 -20.94
N LYS A 6 -65.22 12.89 -19.61
CA LYS A 6 -64.28 12.24 -18.69
C LYS A 6 -62.96 12.94 -18.34
N LEU A 7 -63.08 13.72 -17.27
CA LEU A 7 -62.36 13.57 -16.00
C LEU A 7 -61.53 12.26 -15.87
N PHE A 8 -60.23 12.37 -15.60
CA PHE A 8 -59.52 11.48 -14.68
C PHE A 8 -58.43 12.27 -13.95
N ILE A 9 -58.69 12.49 -12.66
CA ILE A 9 -57.76 12.97 -11.66
C ILE A 9 -56.95 11.76 -11.20
N VAL A 10 -55.61 11.83 -11.28
CA VAL A 10 -54.74 11.20 -10.27
C VAL A 10 -53.58 12.15 -10.01
N ALA A 11 -53.71 12.86 -8.90
CA ALA A 11 -52.61 13.54 -8.24
C ALA A 11 -51.68 12.47 -7.63
N ALA A 12 -50.46 12.35 -8.13
CA ALA A 12 -49.38 11.65 -7.46
C ALA A 12 -48.48 12.70 -6.81
N ILE A 13 -48.71 12.89 -5.50
CA ILE A 13 -47.92 13.73 -4.61
C ILE A 13 -46.51 13.14 -4.55
N PHE A 14 -45.53 13.83 -5.15
CA PHE A 14 -44.11 13.57 -4.94
C PHE A 14 -43.70 14.11 -3.56
N THR A 15 -43.97 13.33 -2.52
CA THR A 15 -43.32 13.48 -1.21
C THR A 15 -42.50 12.25 -0.90
N SER A 16 -41.25 12.30 -1.33
CA SER A 16 -40.17 11.52 -0.73
C SER A 16 -38.96 12.45 -0.62
N GLY A 17 -39.00 13.26 0.44
CA GLY A 17 -37.79 13.89 0.97
C GLY A 17 -36.82 12.80 1.36
N CYS A 18 -35.72 12.69 0.62
CA CYS A 18 -34.57 11.90 1.04
C CYS A 18 -33.71 12.79 1.93
N THR A 19 -34.04 12.86 3.21
CA THR A 19 -33.09 13.33 4.23
C THR A 19 -32.12 12.19 4.52
N SER A 20 -31.06 12.06 3.73
CA SER A 20 -29.88 11.33 4.17
C SER A 20 -29.12 12.24 5.13
N MET A 21 -29.45 12.09 6.41
CA MET A 21 -28.57 12.45 7.52
C MET A 21 -27.18 11.90 7.23
N GLY A 22 -26.18 12.78 7.33
CA GLY A 22 -24.79 12.44 7.06
C GLY A 22 -24.33 11.26 7.92
N GLU A 23 -23.90 10.20 7.25
CA GLU A 23 -23.04 9.19 7.85
C GLU A 23 -21.66 9.80 8.10
N LYS A 24 -21.49 10.35 9.30
CA LYS A 24 -20.17 10.48 9.90
C LYS A 24 -19.67 9.08 10.23
N GLY A 25 -18.62 8.68 9.53
CA GLY A 25 -17.63 7.74 10.03
C GLY A 25 -17.88 6.29 9.62
N ASP A 26 -17.15 5.88 8.58
CA ASP A 26 -16.32 4.71 8.78
C ASP A 26 -14.93 5.02 8.21
N LYS A 27 -13.93 5.07 9.08
CA LYS A 27 -12.53 5.13 8.64
C LYS A 27 -12.29 3.82 7.91
N LYS A 28 -12.27 3.83 6.58
CA LYS A 28 -11.90 2.67 5.75
C LYS A 28 -10.59 2.12 6.30
N GLN A 29 -10.69 1.04 7.08
CA GLN A 29 -9.52 0.40 7.66
C GLN A 29 -8.70 -0.18 6.51
N PRO A 30 -7.37 -0.14 6.60
CA PRO A 30 -6.53 -0.84 5.63
C PRO A 30 -7.00 -2.30 5.54
N VAL A 31 -7.14 -2.80 4.30
CA VAL A 31 -7.58 -4.17 4.05
C VAL A 31 -6.54 -5.13 4.62
N MET A 32 -6.78 -5.61 5.84
CA MET A 32 -6.00 -6.64 6.49
C MET A 32 -6.48 -8.00 6.00
N ASN A 33 -5.88 -8.50 4.92
CA ASN A 33 -6.09 -9.88 4.52
C ASN A 33 -5.18 -10.77 5.38
N LYS A 34 -5.77 -11.59 6.25
CA LYS A 34 -5.07 -12.74 6.85
C LYS A 34 -4.88 -13.77 5.74
N VAL A 35 -3.72 -13.74 5.10
CA VAL A 35 -3.35 -14.72 4.08
C VAL A 35 -2.10 -15.42 4.59
N GLU A 36 -2.24 -16.67 5.05
CA GLU A 36 -1.10 -17.56 5.27
C GLU A 36 -0.70 -18.16 3.93
N ASN A 37 0.34 -17.62 3.30
CA ASN A 37 0.74 -18.05 1.96
C ASN A 37 2.26 -18.14 1.79
N ASP A 38 2.74 -19.38 1.68
CA ASP A 38 4.14 -19.74 1.41
C ASP A 38 4.63 -19.21 0.05
N SER A 39 3.73 -19.05 -0.93
CA SER A 39 4.06 -18.51 -2.26
C SER A 39 4.45 -17.03 -2.19
N LEU A 40 3.71 -16.22 -1.43
CA LEU A 40 4.04 -14.81 -1.23
C LEU A 40 5.39 -14.64 -0.54
N PHE A 41 5.68 -15.49 0.45
CA PHE A 41 6.98 -15.47 1.12
C PHE A 41 8.13 -15.74 0.15
N LYS A 42 8.01 -16.78 -0.68
CA LYS A 42 9.01 -17.11 -1.71
C LYS A 42 9.23 -15.95 -2.68
N GLN A 43 8.16 -15.27 -3.11
CA GLN A 43 8.25 -14.09 -3.98
C GLN A 43 8.99 -12.93 -3.29
N LEU A 44 8.71 -12.66 -2.01
CA LEU A 44 9.45 -11.68 -1.23
C LEU A 44 10.95 -12.04 -1.13
N MET A 45 11.28 -13.32 -0.94
CA MET A 45 12.68 -13.77 -0.92
C MET A 45 13.38 -13.51 -2.26
N ILE A 46 12.71 -13.77 -3.39
CA ILE A 46 13.21 -13.47 -4.74
C ILE A 46 13.52 -11.97 -4.87
N LEU A 47 12.62 -11.08 -4.42
CA LEU A 47 12.84 -9.62 -4.47
C LEU A 47 14.04 -9.15 -3.65
N THR A 48 14.40 -9.90 -2.60
CA THR A 48 15.60 -9.62 -1.81
C THR A 48 16.86 -10.28 -2.36
N ASN A 49 16.79 -10.91 -3.53
CA ASN A 49 17.84 -11.74 -4.13
C ASN A 49 18.36 -12.81 -3.15
N SER A 50 17.47 -13.36 -2.31
CA SER A 50 17.80 -14.32 -1.26
C SER A 50 18.94 -13.88 -0.32
N LYS A 51 19.16 -12.57 -0.16
CA LYS A 51 20.20 -12.01 0.72
C LYS A 51 19.82 -12.01 2.20
N ILE A 52 18.56 -12.33 2.54
CA ILE A 52 18.14 -12.55 3.91
C ILE A 52 18.57 -13.97 4.33
N PRO A 53 19.45 -14.12 5.33
CA PRO A 53 19.92 -15.43 5.77
C PRO A 53 18.78 -16.36 6.19
N SER A 54 18.90 -17.66 5.89
CA SER A 54 17.83 -18.65 6.13
C SER A 54 17.47 -18.76 7.61
N GLU A 55 18.44 -18.58 8.52
CA GLU A 55 18.20 -18.56 9.95
C GLU A 55 17.30 -17.39 10.40
N LYS A 56 17.27 -16.29 9.64
CA LYS A 56 16.39 -15.13 9.90
C LYS A 56 15.05 -15.25 9.19
N GLN A 57 14.89 -16.13 8.21
CA GLN A 57 13.65 -16.26 7.44
C GLN A 57 12.48 -16.80 8.29
N ASN A 58 12.77 -17.51 9.38
CA ASN A 58 11.77 -18.00 10.32
C ASN A 58 11.31 -16.94 11.33
N ASP A 59 12.05 -15.83 11.46
CA ASP A 59 11.69 -14.74 12.37
C ASP A 59 10.46 -13.96 11.89
N SER A 60 9.93 -13.11 12.78
CA SER A 60 9.02 -12.04 12.41
C SER A 60 9.74 -10.97 11.57
N LEU A 61 9.46 -10.91 10.27
CA LEU A 61 10.03 -9.93 9.35
C LEU A 61 8.94 -8.99 8.83
N ALA A 62 9.35 -7.78 8.43
CA ALA A 62 8.48 -6.80 7.79
C ALA A 62 9.10 -6.30 6.49
N PHE A 63 8.30 -6.22 5.43
CA PHE A 63 8.70 -5.76 4.11
C PHE A 63 7.83 -4.58 3.71
N LEU A 64 8.43 -3.50 3.22
CA LEU A 64 7.76 -2.38 2.57
C LEU A 64 8.15 -2.37 1.10
N ILE A 65 7.17 -2.47 0.21
CA ILE A 65 7.36 -2.32 -1.23
C ILE A 65 6.89 -0.91 -1.63
N LEU A 66 7.82 -0.15 -2.22
CA LEU A 66 7.57 1.16 -2.80
C LEU A 66 7.57 1.06 -4.33
N PRO A 67 6.40 1.10 -4.99
CA PRO A 67 6.34 1.27 -6.43
C PRO A 67 6.64 2.72 -6.83
N LEU A 68 7.41 2.93 -7.90
CA LEU A 68 7.72 4.29 -8.39
C LEU A 68 6.91 4.71 -9.63
N ASN A 69 6.60 3.77 -10.52
CA ASN A 69 6.05 4.04 -11.86
C ASN A 69 4.52 4.10 -11.89
N ASN A 70 3.85 3.18 -11.20
CA ASN A 70 2.38 3.04 -11.20
C ASN A 70 1.75 3.45 -9.87
N SER A 71 2.46 4.25 -9.08
CA SER A 71 2.06 4.60 -7.72
C SER A 71 1.13 5.82 -7.67
N CYS A 72 0.15 5.83 -6.76
CA CYS A 72 -0.49 7.05 -6.30
C CYS A 72 0.60 8.08 -5.89
N PRO A 73 0.69 9.26 -6.55
CA PRO A 73 1.78 10.21 -6.31
C PRO A 73 1.88 10.62 -4.84
N SER A 74 0.75 10.93 -4.21
CA SER A 74 0.72 11.30 -2.79
C SER A 74 1.23 10.17 -1.88
N CYS A 75 0.87 8.92 -2.16
CA CYS A 75 1.34 7.78 -1.37
C CYS A 75 2.84 7.55 -1.58
N ARG A 76 3.31 7.63 -2.83
CA ARG A 76 4.72 7.50 -3.20
C ARG A 76 5.58 8.53 -2.49
N ASP A 77 5.23 9.80 -2.61
CA ASP A 77 6.06 10.90 -2.10
C ASP A 77 6.11 10.83 -0.55
N LYS A 78 4.98 10.56 0.12
CA LYS A 78 4.94 10.31 1.58
C LYS A 78 5.78 9.10 2.00
N THR A 79 5.83 8.06 1.17
CA THR A 79 6.64 6.86 1.43
C THR A 79 8.13 7.16 1.27
N ILE A 80 8.51 7.86 0.19
CA ILE A 80 9.89 8.35 -0.04
C ILE A 80 10.36 9.20 1.15
N ASP A 81 9.52 10.14 1.60
CA ASP A 81 9.83 10.97 2.77
C ASP A 81 9.96 10.17 4.06
N SER A 82 9.12 9.15 4.25
CA SER A 82 9.16 8.33 5.46
C SER A 82 10.38 7.41 5.48
N ILE A 83 10.73 6.80 4.33
CA ILE A 83 11.97 6.04 4.18
C ILE A 83 13.17 6.95 4.44
N SER A 84 13.23 8.12 3.81
CA SER A 84 14.36 9.05 3.94
C SER A 84 14.59 9.49 5.39
N ARG A 85 13.51 9.73 6.14
CA ARG A 85 13.58 10.13 7.56
C ARG A 85 13.98 9.00 8.51
N HIS A 86 13.58 7.76 8.22
CA HIS A 86 13.73 6.63 9.15
C HIS A 86 14.76 5.59 8.72
N ILE A 87 15.46 5.77 7.60
CA ILE A 87 16.41 4.76 7.08
C ILE A 87 17.54 4.43 8.07
N SER A 88 18.05 5.43 8.78
CA SER A 88 19.08 5.26 9.81
C SER A 88 18.59 4.49 11.03
N SER A 89 17.30 4.63 11.37
CA SER A 89 16.64 3.98 12.50
C SER A 89 15.77 2.78 12.07
N LEU A 90 15.94 2.26 10.86
CA LEU A 90 15.17 1.13 10.36
C LEU A 90 15.44 -0.10 11.24
N LYS A 91 14.38 -0.71 11.79
CA LYS A 91 14.49 -1.89 12.65
C LYS A 91 15.20 -3.03 11.91
N SER A 92 15.93 -3.88 12.66
CA SER A 92 16.82 -4.91 12.09
C SER A 92 16.11 -5.98 11.24
N LYS A 93 14.81 -6.20 11.47
CA LYS A 93 13.97 -7.17 10.73
C LYS A 93 13.05 -6.51 9.69
N HIS A 94 13.31 -5.25 9.36
CA HIS A 94 12.53 -4.48 8.40
C HIS A 94 13.34 -4.29 7.11
N TYR A 95 12.68 -4.55 5.99
CA TYR A 95 13.26 -4.51 4.66
C TYR A 95 12.43 -3.60 3.77
N ILE A 96 13.10 -2.88 2.88
CA ILE A 96 12.48 -1.97 1.92
C ILE A 96 12.85 -2.43 0.52
N ILE A 97 11.86 -2.58 -0.34
CA ILE A 97 12.01 -2.94 -1.75
C ILE A 97 11.51 -1.76 -2.57
N ILE A 98 12.38 -1.17 -3.38
CA ILE A 98 12.03 -0.07 -4.29
C ILE A 98 11.85 -0.66 -5.68
N SER A 99 10.63 -0.64 -6.19
CA SER A 99 10.26 -1.30 -7.45
C SER A 99 9.97 -0.29 -8.55
N ALA A 100 10.57 -0.51 -9.73
CA ALA A 100 10.32 0.28 -10.93
C ALA A 100 10.69 -0.51 -12.18
N ASN A 101 9.90 -0.40 -13.24
CA ASN A 101 10.16 -1.05 -14.53
C ASN A 101 11.19 -0.32 -15.42
N ASP A 102 11.78 0.76 -14.90
CA ASP A 102 12.53 1.72 -15.70
C ASP A 102 14.03 1.77 -15.36
N GLY A 103 14.52 0.80 -14.59
CA GLY A 103 15.91 0.73 -14.18
C GLY A 103 16.33 1.73 -13.09
N ILE A 104 17.55 1.54 -12.58
CA ILE A 104 18.09 2.30 -11.44
C ILE A 104 18.22 3.81 -11.73
N LYS A 105 18.52 4.21 -12.97
CA LYS A 105 18.66 5.62 -13.35
C LYS A 105 17.36 6.39 -13.11
N ASN A 106 16.23 5.80 -13.49
CA ASN A 106 14.93 6.43 -13.34
C ASN A 106 14.44 6.39 -11.89
N MET A 107 14.75 5.30 -11.15
CA MET A 107 14.59 5.32 -9.70
C MET A 107 15.31 6.51 -9.06
N ARG A 108 16.57 6.76 -9.46
CA ARG A 108 17.36 7.88 -8.91
C ARG A 108 16.71 9.21 -9.24
N ALA A 109 16.27 9.40 -10.47
CA ALA A 109 15.59 10.61 -10.90
C ALA A 109 14.32 10.88 -10.05
N THR A 110 13.52 9.85 -9.74
CA THR A 110 12.31 10.00 -8.91
C THR A 110 12.64 10.45 -7.48
N PHE A 111 13.70 9.89 -6.88
CA PHE A 111 14.14 10.35 -5.55
C PHE A 111 14.69 11.78 -5.62
N THR A 112 15.51 12.11 -6.62
CA THR A 112 16.07 13.46 -6.78
C THR A 112 14.99 14.51 -6.99
N LYS A 113 13.91 14.21 -7.72
CA LYS A 113 12.75 15.10 -7.89
C LYS A 113 12.05 15.45 -6.56
N ASN A 114 12.24 14.63 -5.53
CA ASN A 114 11.70 14.84 -4.19
C ASN A 114 12.75 15.45 -3.23
N ASP A 115 13.87 15.96 -3.75
CA ASP A 115 15.02 16.42 -2.95
C ASP A 115 15.54 15.35 -2.00
N ARG A 116 15.48 14.08 -2.43
CA ARG A 116 15.98 12.91 -1.70
C ARG A 116 17.02 12.17 -2.53
N LYS A 117 17.87 11.41 -1.84
CA LYS A 117 18.74 10.40 -2.47
C LYS A 117 18.06 9.04 -2.35
N ILE A 118 18.34 8.13 -3.29
CA ILE A 118 17.96 6.72 -3.08
C ILE A 118 18.58 6.26 -1.75
N PRO A 119 17.78 5.72 -0.83
CA PRO A 119 18.27 5.23 0.44
C PRO A 119 19.21 4.05 0.21
N SER A 120 20.31 4.02 0.96
CA SER A 120 21.21 2.88 1.00
C SER A 120 21.28 2.35 2.43
N ALA A 121 20.86 1.11 2.60
CA ALA A 121 21.11 0.32 3.80
C ALA A 121 21.43 -1.10 3.36
N PRO A 122 22.73 -1.49 3.30
CA PRO A 122 23.14 -2.81 2.85
C PRO A 122 22.38 -3.93 3.56
N GLY A 123 21.83 -4.87 2.79
CA GLY A 123 21.03 -5.99 3.30
C GLY A 123 19.63 -5.63 3.80
N ARG A 124 19.24 -4.36 3.78
CA ARG A 124 17.90 -3.88 4.22
C ARG A 124 17.12 -3.13 3.16
N VAL A 125 17.79 -2.51 2.20
CA VAL A 125 17.17 -1.88 1.03
C VAL A 125 17.54 -2.68 -0.23
N PHE A 126 16.53 -3.04 -1.01
CA PHE A 126 16.65 -3.75 -2.27
C PHE A 126 16.04 -2.93 -3.39
N LEU A 127 16.67 -2.98 -4.57
CA LEU A 127 16.18 -2.33 -5.78
C LEU A 127 15.67 -3.42 -6.73
N ASP A 128 14.38 -3.36 -7.04
CA ASP A 128 13.74 -4.21 -8.04
C ASP A 128 13.57 -3.41 -9.33
N SER A 129 14.63 -3.44 -10.15
CA SER A 129 14.70 -2.69 -11.41
C SER A 129 13.94 -3.33 -12.58
N MET A 130 13.39 -4.53 -12.38
CA MET A 130 12.63 -5.28 -13.39
C MET A 130 11.14 -5.35 -13.06
N ASP A 131 10.74 -4.64 -12.01
CA ASP A 131 9.38 -4.60 -11.46
C ASP A 131 8.78 -6.00 -11.24
N LEU A 132 9.60 -6.92 -10.73
CA LEU A 132 9.16 -8.26 -10.35
C LEU A 132 8.05 -8.20 -9.30
N ALA A 133 8.06 -7.22 -8.40
CA ALA A 133 7.02 -7.03 -7.41
C ALA A 133 5.64 -6.78 -8.05
N TYR A 134 5.60 -6.08 -9.18
CA TYR A 134 4.37 -5.93 -9.97
C TYR A 134 3.97 -7.26 -10.63
N LYS A 135 4.93 -7.99 -11.22
CA LYS A 135 4.67 -9.30 -11.85
C LYS A 135 4.16 -10.36 -10.86
N PHE A 136 4.53 -10.24 -9.60
CA PHE A 136 4.07 -11.09 -8.51
C PHE A 136 2.77 -10.60 -7.85
N ASP A 137 2.18 -9.51 -8.35
CA ASP A 137 0.96 -8.90 -7.80
C ASP A 137 1.11 -8.51 -6.31
N LEU A 138 2.34 -8.14 -5.91
CA LEU A 138 2.65 -7.72 -4.54
C LEU A 138 2.28 -6.26 -4.28
N TYR A 139 1.94 -5.52 -5.33
CA TYR A 139 1.34 -4.20 -5.23
C TYR A 139 0.54 -3.91 -6.51
N ALA A 140 -0.51 -3.09 -6.39
CA ALA A 140 -1.24 -2.56 -7.54
C ALA A 140 -0.76 -1.15 -7.90
N SER A 141 -1.33 -0.13 -7.26
CA SER A 141 -0.95 1.28 -7.44
C SER A 141 -0.50 1.97 -6.16
N ASN A 142 -0.35 1.23 -5.07
CA ASN A 142 -0.06 1.77 -3.76
C ASN A 142 1.12 1.04 -3.13
N PRO A 143 1.89 1.70 -2.24
CA PRO A 143 2.86 1.02 -1.40
C PRO A 143 2.18 -0.11 -0.64
N SER A 144 2.87 -1.25 -0.52
CA SER A 144 2.38 -2.42 0.20
C SER A 144 3.35 -2.84 1.28
N MET A 145 2.81 -3.39 2.36
CA MET A 145 3.58 -3.90 3.48
C MET A 145 3.18 -5.34 3.75
N PHE A 146 4.19 -6.20 3.94
CA PHE A 146 4.02 -7.60 4.23
C PHE A 146 4.71 -7.94 5.55
N TYR A 147 4.02 -8.68 6.40
CA TYR A 147 4.56 -9.16 7.66
C TYR A 147 4.57 -10.68 7.62
N THR A 148 5.72 -11.25 7.98
CA THR A 148 5.98 -12.69 7.86
C THR A 148 6.40 -13.27 9.19
N ALA A 149 6.11 -14.55 9.42
CA ALA A 149 6.62 -15.33 10.54
C ALA A 149 6.69 -16.80 10.10
N GLY A 150 7.73 -17.54 10.52
CA GLY A 150 7.88 -18.95 10.15
C GLY A 150 7.88 -19.21 8.64
N GLY A 151 8.47 -18.30 7.85
CA GLY A 151 8.50 -18.43 6.39
C GLY A 151 7.17 -18.24 5.68
N LYS A 152 6.18 -17.62 6.33
CA LYS A 152 4.86 -17.35 5.75
C LYS A 152 4.49 -15.89 5.93
N VAL A 153 3.84 -15.29 4.93
CA VAL A 153 3.12 -14.02 5.13
C VAL A 153 1.93 -14.32 6.04
N TYR A 154 1.65 -13.48 7.03
CA TYR A 154 0.44 -13.57 7.86
C TYR A 154 -0.41 -12.29 7.83
N LYS A 155 0.17 -11.18 7.38
CA LYS A 155 -0.52 -9.90 7.21
C LYS A 155 0.03 -9.17 5.99
N SER A 156 -0.88 -8.71 5.15
CA SER A 156 -0.60 -7.78 4.05
C SER A 156 -1.37 -6.48 4.28
N VAL A 157 -0.77 -5.34 3.96
CA VAL A 157 -1.38 -4.01 4.05
C VAL A 157 -1.09 -3.27 2.76
N TYR A 158 -2.13 -2.85 2.04
CA TYR A 158 -2.02 -1.98 0.88
C TYR A 158 -2.37 -0.56 1.30
N ALA A 159 -1.38 0.32 1.31
CA ALA A 159 -1.51 1.63 1.94
C ALA A 159 -2.28 2.61 1.07
N LEU A 160 -3.46 3.01 1.52
CA LEU A 160 -4.34 3.93 0.80
C LEU A 160 -3.97 5.40 1.06
N PRO A 161 -4.35 6.35 0.20
CA PRO A 161 -4.05 7.78 0.39
C PRO A 161 -4.43 8.33 1.76
N GLU A 162 -5.54 7.86 2.32
CA GLU A 162 -6.07 8.24 3.64
C GLU A 162 -5.31 7.58 4.81
N SER A 163 -4.80 6.36 4.63
CA SER A 163 -4.18 5.56 5.70
C SER A 163 -2.65 5.55 5.67
N ILE A 164 -2.03 5.96 4.54
CA ILE A 164 -0.60 5.85 4.28
C ILE A 164 0.28 6.40 5.40
N LYS A 165 -0.09 7.52 6.03
CA LYS A 165 0.68 8.09 7.13
C LYS A 165 0.70 7.16 8.34
N GLN A 166 -0.45 6.59 8.69
CA GLN A 166 -0.59 5.67 9.82
C GLN A 166 0.07 4.33 9.53
N ASP A 167 -0.08 3.80 8.31
CA ASP A 167 0.48 2.51 7.94
C ASP A 167 2.02 2.58 7.89
N LEU A 168 2.59 3.67 7.35
CA LEU A 168 4.03 3.92 7.39
C LEU A 168 4.53 4.12 8.83
N GLN A 169 3.77 4.85 9.66
CA GLN A 169 4.11 5.00 11.07
C GLN A 169 4.15 3.63 11.77
N GLU A 170 3.15 2.79 11.57
CA GLU A 170 3.11 1.43 12.11
C GLU A 170 4.31 0.61 11.62
N PHE A 171 4.66 0.69 10.34
CA PHE A 171 5.82 0.02 9.79
C PHE A 171 7.14 0.48 10.42
N PHE A 172 7.40 1.79 10.52
CA PHE A 172 8.70 2.27 11.03
C PHE A 172 8.80 2.23 12.56
N SER A 173 7.69 2.49 13.27
CA SER A 173 7.68 2.61 14.74
C SER A 173 7.20 1.33 15.45
N GLY A 174 6.42 0.48 14.79
CA GLY A 174 5.79 -0.71 15.37
C GLY A 174 4.48 -0.45 16.12
N PHE A 175 3.96 0.78 16.12
CA PHE A 175 2.66 1.10 16.73
C PHE A 175 1.84 2.03 15.85
N ARG A 176 0.51 1.91 15.95
CA ARG A 176 -0.45 2.78 15.28
C ARG A 176 -0.98 3.80 16.30
N SER A 177 -0.82 5.09 16.01
CA SER A 177 -1.50 6.13 16.81
C SER A 177 -3.01 6.01 16.61
N LYS A 178 -3.75 5.93 17.73
CA LYS A 178 -5.22 5.87 17.74
C LYS A 178 -5.84 7.17 17.23
#